data_AF-A0A958QYJ9-F1
#
_entry.id   AF-A0A958QYJ9-F1
#
_cell.length_a   1.000
_cell.length_b   1.000
_cell.length_c   1.000
_cell.angle_alpha   90.00
_cell.angle_beta   90.00
_cell.angle_gamma   90.00
#
_symmetry.space_group_name_H-M   'P 1'
#
loop_
_entity.id
_entity.type
_entity.pdbx_description
1 polymer ?
#
loop_
_entity_poly.entity_id
_entity_poly.type
_entity_poly.pdbx_seq_one_letter_code
_entity_poly.pdbx_strand_id
1 'polypeptide(L)'
;MLLHPELTFQSHFKFGYDRNGFVLRSSPKEKWWVEYGSCQKNPQSFRLECIETAKTIRNRVSEDIWILFSGGIDSEVCLRSFVEANIEVRVGIARFKGDLNIHDIS
;
A
#
# COMPACT_ATOMS: atom_id res chain seq x y z
N MET A 1 -27.58 1.12 1.30
CA MET A 1 -26.36 1.31 2.12
C MET A 1 -25.21 1.50 1.15
N LEU A 2 -24.70 2.72 0.98
CA LEU A 2 -23.54 2.95 0.11
C LEU A 2 -22.32 2.36 0.81
N LEU A 3 -21.72 1.32 0.22
CA LEU A 3 -20.44 0.79 0.68
C LEU A 3 -19.39 1.88 0.44
N HIS A 4 -18.94 2.52 1.51
CA HIS A 4 -17.77 3.39 1.42
C HIS A 4 -16.55 2.49 1.16
N PRO A 5 -15.75 2.74 0.10
CA PRO A 5 -14.54 1.97 -0.13
C PRO A 5 -13.58 2.15 1.05
N GLU A 6 -13.10 1.04 1.62
CA GLU A 6 -12.03 1.06 2.61
C GLU A 6 -10.69 1.15 1.86
N LEU A 7 -10.12 2.35 1.79
CA LEU A 7 -8.85 2.59 1.10
C LEU A 7 -7.62 2.48 2.01
N THR A 8 -7.83 2.46 3.33
CA THR A 8 -6.78 2.32 4.34
C THR A 8 -7.26 1.38 5.44
N PHE A 9 -6.36 0.65 6.09
CA PHE A 9 -6.72 -0.33 7.13
C PHE A 9 -7.59 0.31 8.22
N GLN A 10 -8.81 -0.19 8.41
CA GLN A 10 -9.81 0.35 9.34
C GLN A 10 -10.14 1.84 9.12
N SER A 11 -9.90 2.34 7.90
CA SER A 11 -10.02 3.74 7.56
C SER A 11 -9.23 4.67 8.49
N HIS A 12 -8.07 4.24 8.99
CA HIS A 12 -7.24 5.02 9.91
C HIS A 12 -6.64 6.28 9.27
N PHE A 13 -6.55 6.34 7.94
CA PHE A 13 -6.08 7.51 7.22
C PHE A 13 -7.14 7.92 6.21
N LYS A 14 -7.68 9.12 6.37
CA LYS A 14 -8.72 9.70 5.53
C LYS A 14 -8.32 11.12 5.13
N PHE A 15 -8.60 11.48 3.90
CA PHE A 15 -8.34 12.83 3.39
C PHE A 15 -9.35 13.19 2.32
N GLY A 16 -9.48 14.47 2.02
CA GLY A 16 -10.32 14.97 0.93
C GLY A 16 -10.66 16.44 1.08
N TYR A 17 -11.84 16.81 0.60
CA TYR A 17 -12.28 18.20 0.48
C TYR A 17 -13.63 18.41 1.14
N ASP A 18 -13.77 19.47 1.96
CA ASP A 18 -14.99 19.82 2.68
C ASP A 18 -15.62 18.63 3.45
N ARG A 19 -14.76 17.82 4.07
CA ARG A 19 -15.11 16.58 4.82
C ARG A 19 -15.69 15.44 3.97
N ASN A 20 -15.65 15.55 2.65
CA ASN A 20 -15.88 14.43 1.74
C ASN A 20 -14.55 13.70 1.50
N GLY A 21 -14.45 12.45 1.94
CA GLY A 21 -13.23 11.65 1.82
C GLY A 21 -13.01 11.11 0.41
N PHE A 22 -11.77 11.09 -0.04
CA PHE A 22 -11.31 10.45 -1.27
C PHE A 22 -11.95 10.97 -2.56
N VAL A 23 -12.32 12.25 -2.58
CA VAL A 23 -12.87 12.94 -3.76
C VAL A 23 -11.82 13.84 -4.42
N LEU A 24 -11.97 14.06 -5.73
CA LEU A 24 -11.18 15.05 -6.47
C LEU A 24 -11.67 16.46 -6.12
N ARG A 25 -10.73 17.41 -6.09
CA ARG A 25 -11.05 18.83 -5.94
C ARG A 25 -11.80 19.32 -7.18
N SER A 26 -12.95 19.94 -6.96
CA SER A 26 -13.78 20.54 -8.01
C SER A 26 -13.69 22.07 -8.03
N SER A 27 -13.24 22.70 -6.94
CA SER A 27 -13.17 24.16 -6.83
C SER A 27 -12.00 24.66 -5.97
N PRO A 28 -11.43 25.83 -6.27
CA PRO A 28 -10.40 26.44 -5.44
C PRO A 28 -10.91 26.84 -4.05
N LYS A 29 -12.23 26.93 -3.83
CA LYS A 29 -12.83 27.31 -2.53
C LYS A 29 -12.93 26.15 -1.53
N GLU A 30 -12.84 24.91 -2.02
CA GLU A 30 -12.95 23.72 -1.17
C GLU A 30 -11.75 23.63 -0.21
N LYS A 31 -12.02 23.26 1.03
CA LYS A 31 -11.01 23.16 2.08
C LYS A 31 -10.47 21.74 2.17
N TRP A 32 -9.16 21.61 2.05
CA TRP A 32 -8.48 20.36 2.32
C TRP A 32 -8.69 19.94 3.77
N TRP A 33 -8.94 18.66 3.98
CA TRP A 33 -8.99 18.04 5.29
C TRP A 33 -8.23 16.71 5.26
N VAL A 34 -7.63 16.39 6.40
CA VAL A 34 -6.98 15.11 6.66
C VAL A 34 -7.21 14.70 8.10
N GLU A 35 -7.35 13.40 8.32
CA GLU A 35 -7.47 12.77 9.63
C GLU A 35 -6.63 11.50 9.68
N TYR A 36 -6.00 11.30 10.83
CA TYR A 36 -5.15 10.16 11.13
C TYR A 36 -5.62 9.52 12.43
N GLY A 37 -5.73 8.20 12.45
CA GLY A 37 -5.94 7.43 13.65
C GLY A 37 -4.69 7.46 14.54
N SER A 38 -4.89 7.26 15.84
CA SER A 38 -3.80 7.12 16.79
C SER A 38 -3.16 5.73 16.70
N CYS A 39 -1.86 5.65 17.01
CA CYS A 39 -1.18 4.36 17.12
C CYS A 39 -1.77 3.57 18.30
N GLN A 40 -2.26 2.36 18.03
CA GLN A 40 -2.93 1.50 19.03
C GLN A 40 -1.96 0.55 19.76
N LYS A 41 -0.71 0.47 19.31
CA LYS A 41 0.31 -0.45 19.83
C LYS A 41 1.65 0.24 19.98
N ASN A 42 2.54 -0.32 20.78
CA ASN A 42 3.92 0.15 20.83
C ASN A 42 4.60 -0.16 19.48
N PRO A 43 5.30 0.82 18.87
CA PRO A 43 5.99 0.60 17.61
C PRO A 43 7.11 -0.42 17.80
N GLN A 44 7.22 -1.35 16.84
CA GLN A 44 8.31 -2.32 16.78
C GLN A 44 9.43 -1.80 15.89
N SER A 45 10.43 -2.66 15.60
CA SER A 45 11.41 -2.35 14.57
C SER A 45 10.72 -2.24 13.20
N PHE A 46 11.27 -1.42 12.31
CA PHE A 46 10.75 -1.23 10.95
C PHE A 46 10.48 -2.56 10.24
N ARG A 47 11.44 -3.49 10.31
CA ARG A 47 11.32 -4.84 9.75
C ARG A 47 10.10 -5.61 10.29
N LEU A 48 9.86 -5.57 11.60
CA LEU A 48 8.74 -6.28 12.20
C LEU A 48 7.40 -5.63 11.82
N GLU A 49 7.33 -4.30 11.77
CA GLU A 49 6.12 -3.59 11.32
C GLU A 49 5.77 -3.93 9.86
N CYS A 50 6.77 -4.05 8.99
CA CYS A 50 6.62 -4.52 7.61
C CYS A 50 6.03 -5.95 7.53
N ILE A 51 6.59 -6.89 8.30
CA ILE A 51 6.12 -8.29 8.35
C ILE A 51 4.67 -8.37 8.86
N GLU A 52 4.34 -7.64 9.94
CA GLU A 52 2.99 -7.62 10.50
C GLU A 52 1.97 -6.95 9.56
N THR A 53 2.41 -5.95 8.79
CA THR A 53 1.60 -5.35 7.73
C THR A 53 1.31 -6.36 6.62
N ALA A 54 2.31 -7.12 6.16
CA ALA A 54 2.13 -8.17 5.16
C ALA A 54 1.12 -9.24 5.61
N LYS A 55 1.22 -9.71 6.87
CA LYS A 55 0.25 -10.63 7.47
C LYS A 55 -1.15 -10.03 7.54
N THR A 56 -1.26 -8.76 7.91
CA THR A 56 -2.54 -8.05 7.98
C THR A 56 -3.21 -8.00 6.62
N ILE A 57 -2.46 -7.69 5.55
CA ILE A 57 -2.99 -7.68 4.18
C ILE A 57 -3.47 -9.07 3.79
N ARG A 58 -2.63 -10.10 3.97
CA ARG A 58 -2.97 -11.49 3.60
C ARG A 58 -4.21 -12.01 4.32
N ASN A 59 -4.42 -11.64 5.57
CA ASN A 59 -5.59 -12.05 6.36
C ASN A 59 -6.90 -11.37 5.91
N ARG A 60 -6.84 -10.33 5.07
CA ARG A 60 -8.02 -9.56 4.63
C ARG A 60 -8.46 -9.86 3.21
N VAL A 61 -7.59 -10.46 2.41
CA VAL A 61 -7.86 -10.78 1.01
C VAL A 61 -7.80 -12.28 0.82
N SER A 62 -8.57 -12.81 -0.13
CA SER A 62 -8.55 -14.24 -0.48
C SER A 62 -7.79 -14.50 -1.78
N GLU A 63 -7.60 -13.44 -2.56
CA GLU A 63 -7.01 -13.42 -3.88
C GLU A 63 -5.48 -13.54 -3.83
N ASP A 64 -4.89 -13.84 -4.98
CA ASP A 64 -3.44 -13.77 -5.15
C ASP A 64 -2.95 -12.33 -4.96
N ILE A 65 -1.93 -12.15 -4.13
CA ILE A 65 -1.29 -10.86 -3.94
C ILE A 65 -0.25 -10.67 -5.03
N TRP A 66 -0.36 -9.57 -5.76
CA TRP A 66 0.64 -9.15 -6.74
C TRP A 66 1.50 -8.03 -6.17
N ILE A 67 2.82 -8.21 -6.24
CA ILE A 67 3.80 -7.16 -5.98
C ILE A 67 4.31 -6.66 -7.32
N LEU A 68 4.06 -5.38 -7.60
CA LEU A 68 4.62 -4.70 -8.77
C LEU A 68 6.03 -4.24 -8.41
N PHE A 69 7.01 -4.97 -8.90
CA PHE A 69 8.41 -4.77 -8.55
C PHE A 69 9.08 -3.89 -9.60
N SER A 70 9.45 -2.68 -9.18
CA SER A 70 9.98 -1.64 -10.07
C SER A 70 11.51 -1.61 -10.12
N GLY A 71 12.20 -2.46 -9.35
CA GLY A 71 13.66 -2.46 -9.20
C GLY A 71 14.20 -1.53 -8.11
N GLY A 72 13.36 -0.63 -7.58
CA GLY A 72 13.74 0.28 -6.50
C GLY A 72 13.59 -0.31 -5.09
N ILE A 73 14.32 0.28 -4.14
CA ILE A 73 14.33 -0.13 -2.73
C ILE A 73 12.94 -0.23 -2.10
N ASP A 74 12.01 0.66 -2.46
CA ASP A 74 10.65 0.63 -1.90
C ASP A 74 9.89 -0.62 -2.33
N SER A 75 10.03 -1.02 -3.60
CA SER A 75 9.41 -2.23 -4.12
C SER A 75 10.09 -3.49 -3.58
N GLU A 76 11.40 -3.42 -3.28
CA GLU A 76 12.12 -4.49 -2.59
C GLU A 76 11.67 -4.65 -1.14
N VAL A 77 11.54 -3.57 -0.38
CA VAL A 77 11.01 -3.62 0.99
C VAL A 77 9.61 -4.20 0.98
N CYS A 78 8.76 -3.81 0.03
CA CYS A 78 7.43 -4.38 -0.14
C CYS A 78 7.51 -5.91 -0.36
N LEU A 79 8.26 -6.37 -1.35
CA LEU A 79 8.42 -7.81 -1.64
C LEU A 79 8.98 -8.57 -0.43
N ARG A 80 10.06 -8.08 0.17
CA ARG A 80 10.71 -8.71 1.34
C ARG A 80 9.77 -8.81 2.54
N SER A 81 8.87 -7.84 2.72
CA SER A 81 7.85 -7.90 3.78
C SER A 81 6.99 -9.16 3.70
N PHE A 82 6.58 -9.55 2.49
CA PHE A 82 5.78 -10.77 2.27
C PHE A 82 6.63 -12.04 2.31
N VAL A 83 7.81 -12.03 1.68
CA VAL A 83 8.72 -13.18 1.65
C VAL A 83 9.15 -13.56 3.08
N GLU A 84 9.54 -12.60 3.90
CA GLU A 84 9.95 -12.85 5.29
C GLU A 84 8.78 -13.26 6.20
N ALA A 85 7.56 -12.91 5.83
CA ALA A 85 6.35 -13.38 6.50
C ALA A 85 5.95 -14.81 6.08
N ASN A 86 6.69 -15.45 5.17
CA ASN A 86 6.33 -16.72 4.51
C ASN A 86 4.96 -16.67 3.81
N ILE A 87 4.66 -15.55 3.16
CA ILE A 87 3.43 -15.35 2.39
C ILE A 87 3.75 -15.43 0.91
N GLU A 88 3.06 -16.32 0.20
CA GLU A 88 3.19 -16.45 -1.25
C GLU A 88 2.62 -15.22 -1.96
N VAL A 89 3.38 -14.69 -2.92
CA VAL A 89 3.00 -13.56 -3.75
C VAL A 89 3.41 -13.82 -5.20
N ARG A 90 2.71 -13.21 -6.14
CA ARG A 90 3.14 -13.11 -7.53
C ARG A 90 3.89 -11.81 -7.73
N VAL A 91 4.98 -11.86 -8.49
CA VAL A 91 5.79 -10.67 -8.78
C VAL A 91 5.62 -10.28 -10.24
N GLY A 92 5.24 -9.05 -10.48
CA GLY A 92 5.19 -8.45 -11.81
C GLY A 92 6.34 -7.47 -11.98
N ILE A 93 7.20 -7.70 -12.98
CA ILE A 93 8.25 -6.77 -13.39
C ILE A 93 7.94 -6.33 -14.82
N ALA A 94 7.92 -5.02 -15.06
CA ALA A 94 7.74 -4.48 -16.40
C ALA A 94 9.06 -4.55 -17.16
N ARG A 95 9.07 -5.13 -18.37
CA ARG A 95 10.21 -5.04 -19.30
C ARG A 95 9.97 -3.92 -20.30
N PHE A 96 10.86 -2.96 -20.32
CA PHE A 96 10.77 -1.83 -21.25
C PHE A 96 11.30 -2.22 -22.63
N LYS A 97 10.68 -1.65 -23.66
CA LYS A 97 11.06 -1.89 -25.07
C LYS A 97 12.54 -1.56 -25.27
N GLY A 98 13.28 -2.47 -25.90
CA GLY A 98 14.70 -2.29 -26.16
C GLY A 98 15.59 -2.51 -24.93
N ASP A 99 15.09 -3.23 -23.92
CA ASP A 99 15.88 -3.70 -22.77
C ASP A 99 16.46 -2.57 -21.91
N LEU A 100 15.76 -1.43 -21.89
CA LEU A 100 16.17 -0.22 -21.17
C LEU A 100 16.32 -0.45 -19.65
N ASN A 101 15.66 -1.48 -19.12
CA ASN A 101 15.69 -1.85 -17.71
C ASN A 101 16.11 -3.30 -17.48
N ILE A 102 16.96 -3.85 -18.35
CA ILE A 102 17.40 -5.25 -18.21
C ILE A 102 18.04 -5.55 -16.84
N HIS A 103 18.72 -4.55 -16.26
CA HIS A 103 19.35 -4.63 -14.93
C HIS A 103 18.35 -4.82 -13.79
N ASP A 104 17.07 -4.46 -13.98
CA ASP A 104 16.02 -4.66 -12.99
C ASP A 104 15.37 -6.06 -13.11
N ILE A 105 15.68 -6.81 -14.16
CA ILE A 105 15.02 -8.07 -14.54
C ILE A 105 15.97 -9.26 -14.47
N SER A 106 17.28 -9.06 -14.67
CA SER A 106 18.30 -10.10 -14.80
C SER A 106 19.04 -10.44 -13.52
#